data_AF-A0A554KHZ6-F1
#
_entry.id   AF-A0A554KHZ6-F1
#
_cell.length_a   1.000
_cell.length_b   1.000
_cell.length_c   1.000
_cell.angle_alpha   90.00
_cell.angle_beta   90.00
_cell.angle_gamma   90.00
#
_symmetry.space_group_name_H-M   'P 1'
#
loop_
_entity.id
_entity.type
_entity.pdbx_description
1 polymer ?
#
loop_
_entity_poly.entity_id
_entity_poly.type
_entity_poly.pdbx_seq_one_letter_code
_entity_poly.pdbx_strand_id
1 'polypeptide(L)'
;MSSLLSMFSVQEKTPAVDDLVREITNVISAVEIEQDYSPKGLGEHYKIKGEISYAVREGDNIYAVAATLRRAGVWVKPKQIIEWNNLTPPHYYLKPDTALTLYDLVWEPQLVVASWYGPGFHGKLMANAKIFDQNDIVAAHMYLPLGMKVRVTNVENGISIEVPITDRGNFEKYERGIDLSKQAAKVLGYHNSGTAKVLIEPLPSL
;
A
#
# COMPACT_ATOMS: atom_id res chain seq x y z
N MET A 1 35.39 22.22 29.36
CA MET A 1 34.89 20.83 29.33
C MET A 1 33.37 20.94 29.44
N SER A 2 32.65 21.16 28.35
CA SER A 2 32.11 20.20 27.36
C SER A 2 30.90 19.40 27.85
N SER A 3 29.89 19.32 26.98
CA SER A 3 28.71 18.42 26.94
C SER A 3 27.40 19.06 27.42
N LEU A 4 26.56 19.64 26.54
CA LEU A 4 25.66 19.05 25.52
C LEU A 4 24.22 18.96 26.04
N LEU A 5 23.43 19.94 25.62
CA LEU A 5 21.98 19.95 25.69
C LEU A 5 21.47 18.91 24.67
N SER A 6 20.98 17.77 25.16
CA SER A 6 20.36 16.74 24.31
C SER A 6 18.95 17.20 23.93
N MET A 7 18.75 17.43 22.63
CA MET A 7 17.45 17.68 22.03
C MET A 7 16.58 16.43 22.11
N PHE A 8 15.34 16.60 22.57
CA PHE A 8 14.28 15.62 22.41
C PHE A 8 14.01 15.43 20.90
N SER A 9 14.53 14.34 20.33
CA SER A 9 14.02 13.80 19.07
C SER A 9 12.78 12.99 19.40
N VAL A 10 11.60 13.53 19.10
CA VAL A 10 10.38 12.74 19.02
C VAL A 10 10.51 11.91 17.75
N GLN A 11 10.95 10.65 17.89
CA GLN A 11 10.82 9.67 16.82
C GLN A 11 9.33 9.49 16.52
N GLU A 12 8.88 10.01 15.38
CA GLU A 12 7.60 9.64 14.81
C GLU A 12 7.60 8.12 14.61
N LYS A 13 6.75 7.41 15.36
CA LYS A 13 6.48 5.99 15.12
C LYS A 13 5.82 5.86 13.74
N THR A 14 6.59 5.46 12.74
CA THR A 14 6.07 4.73 11.58
C THR A 14 5.26 3.55 12.14
N PRO A 15 4.05 3.24 11.62
CA PRO A 15 3.38 2.00 11.99
C PRO A 15 4.33 0.87 11.61
N ALA A 16 4.94 0.25 12.62
CA ALA A 16 5.85 -0.86 12.41
C ALA A 16 5.03 -1.99 11.77
N VAL A 17 5.67 -2.83 10.97
CA VAL A 17 5.04 -4.05 10.45
C VAL A 17 4.38 -4.85 11.57
N ASP A 18 4.89 -4.76 12.80
CA ASP A 18 4.29 -5.28 14.02
C ASP A 18 2.83 -4.86 14.28
N ASP A 19 2.43 -3.62 13.95
CA ASP A 19 1.05 -3.16 14.14
C ASP A 19 0.10 -3.67 13.04
N LEU A 20 0.62 -3.90 11.83
CA LEU A 20 -0.08 -4.62 10.75
C LEU A 20 -0.25 -6.11 11.12
N VAL A 21 0.81 -6.68 11.70
CA VAL A 21 0.90 -8.05 12.20
C VAL A 21 0.01 -8.27 13.41
N ARG A 22 -0.29 -7.24 14.23
CA ARG A 22 -1.18 -7.37 15.39
C ARG A 22 -2.65 -7.57 15.07
N GLU A 23 -3.14 -7.07 13.93
CA GLU A 23 -4.50 -7.41 13.44
C GLU A 23 -4.53 -8.75 12.69
N ILE A 24 -3.36 -9.25 12.29
CA ILE A 24 -3.14 -10.54 11.64
C ILE A 24 -2.75 -11.56 12.71
N THR A 25 -3.75 -12.13 13.36
CA THR A 25 -3.65 -12.82 14.66
C THR A 25 -2.57 -13.89 14.85
N ASN A 26 -1.86 -14.38 13.82
CA ASN A 26 -0.59 -15.09 13.96
C ASN A 26 0.18 -15.06 12.62
N VAL A 27 1.37 -14.45 12.58
CA VAL A 27 2.37 -14.72 11.51
C VAL A 27 3.08 -16.01 11.89
N ILE A 28 2.90 -17.07 11.10
CA ILE A 28 3.33 -18.44 11.47
C ILE A 28 4.72 -18.80 10.92
N SER A 29 5.32 -17.99 10.03
CA SER A 29 6.66 -18.26 9.48
C SER A 29 7.45 -16.99 9.16
N ALA A 30 8.78 -17.14 9.09
CA ALA A 30 9.74 -16.08 8.80
C ALA A 30 9.40 -15.38 7.47
N VAL A 31 9.42 -14.05 7.47
CA VAL A 31 9.19 -13.26 6.27
C VAL A 31 10.44 -13.28 5.40
N GLU A 32 10.39 -14.00 4.28
CA GLU A 32 11.41 -13.91 3.23
C GLU A 32 10.95 -12.92 2.15
N ILE A 33 11.78 -11.92 1.83
CA ILE A 33 11.57 -11.03 0.69
C ILE A 33 12.23 -11.67 -0.53
N GLU A 34 11.43 -12.06 -1.51
CA GLU A 34 11.93 -12.44 -2.84
C GLU A 34 11.71 -11.26 -3.80
N GLN A 35 12.78 -10.84 -4.46
CA GLN A 35 12.77 -9.84 -5.53
C GLN A 35 12.82 -10.59 -6.86
N ASP A 36 11.75 -10.50 -7.65
CA ASP A 36 11.67 -11.16 -8.96
C ASP A 36 11.03 -10.21 -9.99
N TYR A 37 11.20 -10.46 -11.27
CA TYR A 37 10.61 -9.63 -12.32
C TYR A 37 9.11 -9.91 -12.41
N SER A 38 8.30 -8.86 -12.52
CA SER A 38 6.86 -8.98 -12.71
C SER A 38 6.56 -9.89 -13.91
N PRO A 39 5.68 -10.91 -13.78
CA PRO A 39 5.23 -11.73 -14.91
C PRO A 39 4.57 -10.92 -16.03
N LYS A 40 4.18 -9.68 -15.74
CA LYS A 40 3.63 -8.71 -16.71
C LYS A 40 4.68 -7.91 -17.46
N GLY A 41 5.97 -8.11 -17.16
CA GLY A 41 7.09 -7.38 -17.75
C GLY A 41 7.21 -5.93 -17.28
N LEU A 42 6.63 -5.59 -16.12
CA LEU A 42 6.46 -4.21 -15.65
C LEU A 42 7.53 -3.75 -14.64
N GLY A 43 8.66 -4.46 -14.49
CA GLY A 43 9.70 -4.12 -13.49
C GLY A 43 9.80 -5.13 -12.35
N GLU A 44 10.51 -4.76 -11.29
CA GLU A 44 10.78 -5.64 -10.14
C GLU A 44 9.55 -5.72 -9.21
N HIS A 45 9.23 -6.90 -8.71
CA HIS A 45 8.19 -7.12 -7.71
C HIS A 45 8.80 -7.67 -6.43
N TYR A 46 8.21 -7.31 -5.29
CA TYR A 46 8.59 -7.82 -3.98
C TYR A 46 7.51 -8.78 -3.49
N LYS A 47 7.92 -10.01 -3.21
CA LYS A 47 7.08 -11.05 -2.63
C LYS A 47 7.49 -11.25 -1.18
N ILE A 48 6.57 -10.96 -0.26
CA ILE A 48 6.72 -11.37 1.14
C ILE A 48 6.13 -12.77 1.27
N LYS A 49 6.99 -13.76 1.44
CA LYS A 49 6.58 -15.12 1.77
C LYS A 49 6.25 -15.18 3.26
N GLY A 50 5.10 -15.71 3.59
CA GLY A 50 4.64 -15.86 4.97
C GLY A 50 3.28 -16.51 5.02
N GLU A 51 3.01 -17.20 6.12
CA GLU A 51 1.69 -17.75 6.42
C GLU A 51 0.95 -16.82 7.38
N ILE A 52 -0.22 -16.36 6.95
CA ILE A 52 -1.12 -15.52 7.75
C ILE A 52 -2.40 -16.32 8.02
N SER A 53 -2.84 -16.35 9.28
CA SER A 53 -4.15 -16.89 9.65
C SER A 53 -5.18 -15.78 9.87
N TYR A 54 -6.31 -15.84 9.17
CA TYR A 54 -7.47 -14.96 9.39
C TYR A 54 -8.64 -15.75 9.97
N ALA A 55 -9.11 -15.36 11.16
CA ALA A 55 -10.32 -15.93 11.76
C ALA A 55 -11.57 -15.29 11.14
N VAL A 56 -12.36 -16.10 10.44
CA VAL A 56 -13.60 -15.67 9.79
C VAL A 56 -14.61 -15.15 10.82
N ARG A 57 -15.16 -13.97 10.58
CA ARG A 57 -16.18 -13.35 11.44
C ARG A 57 -17.59 -13.68 10.96
N GLU A 58 -18.58 -13.50 11.82
CA GLU A 58 -19.97 -13.62 11.42
C GLU A 58 -20.31 -12.63 10.29
N GLY A 59 -20.93 -13.14 9.22
CA GLY A 59 -21.27 -12.35 8.03
C GLY A 59 -20.13 -12.17 7.02
N ASP A 60 -18.93 -12.67 7.29
CA ASP A 60 -17.84 -12.63 6.32
C ASP A 60 -18.14 -13.51 5.10
N ASN A 61 -17.94 -12.92 3.93
CA ASN A 61 -17.74 -13.65 2.69
C ASN A 61 -16.35 -13.32 2.14
N ILE A 62 -15.88 -14.06 1.15
CA ILE A 62 -14.51 -13.91 0.62
C ILE A 62 -14.21 -12.47 0.17
N TYR A 63 -15.19 -11.77 -0.42
CA TYR A 63 -15.01 -10.38 -0.83
C TYR A 63 -14.85 -9.44 0.37
N ALA A 64 -15.63 -9.66 1.43
CA ALA A 64 -15.55 -8.92 2.68
C ALA A 64 -14.20 -9.16 3.38
N VAL A 65 -13.76 -10.41 3.48
CA VAL A 65 -12.44 -10.77 4.04
C VAL A 65 -11.33 -10.10 3.25
N ALA A 66 -11.35 -10.23 1.91
CA ALA A 66 -10.35 -9.59 1.06
C ALA A 66 -10.37 -8.06 1.22
N ALA A 67 -11.55 -7.45 1.41
CA ALA A 67 -11.66 -6.02 1.67
C ALA A 67 -11.12 -5.62 3.04
N THR A 68 -11.36 -6.44 4.08
CA THR A 68 -10.79 -6.26 5.42
C THR A 68 -9.28 -6.31 5.38
N LEU A 69 -8.71 -7.34 4.75
CA LEU A 69 -7.28 -7.49 4.58
C LEU A 69 -6.68 -6.31 3.80
N ARG A 70 -7.32 -5.87 2.72
CA ARG A 70 -6.90 -4.67 1.98
C ARG A 70 -6.94 -3.40 2.84
N ARG A 71 -7.92 -3.23 3.73
CA ARG A 71 -7.95 -2.12 4.69
C ARG A 71 -6.80 -2.20 5.69
N ALA A 72 -6.45 -3.41 6.11
CA ALA A 72 -5.30 -3.72 6.94
C ALA A 72 -3.97 -3.75 6.16
N GLY A 73 -3.93 -3.17 4.93
CA GLY A 73 -2.69 -3.05 4.15
C GLY A 73 -2.20 -4.36 3.50
N VAL A 74 -2.96 -5.43 3.61
CA VAL A 74 -2.67 -6.74 3.05
C VAL A 74 -3.32 -6.83 1.67
N TRP A 75 -2.51 -6.78 0.61
CA TRP A 75 -3.03 -6.93 -0.74
C TRP A 75 -3.34 -8.40 -1.05
N VAL A 76 -4.64 -8.70 -1.21
CA VAL A 76 -5.11 -10.02 -1.61
C VAL A 76 -6.36 -9.92 -2.48
N LYS A 77 -6.40 -10.70 -3.56
CA LYS A 77 -7.59 -10.87 -4.40
C LYS A 77 -8.47 -11.98 -3.83
N PRO A 78 -9.81 -11.88 -3.91
CA PRO A 78 -10.72 -12.96 -3.50
C PRO A 78 -10.35 -14.32 -4.09
N LYS A 79 -9.94 -14.35 -5.37
CA LYS A 79 -9.50 -15.57 -6.07
C LYS A 79 -8.29 -16.25 -5.40
N GLN A 80 -7.35 -15.47 -4.88
CA GLN A 80 -6.18 -16.01 -4.18
C GLN A 80 -6.61 -16.69 -2.87
N ILE A 81 -7.49 -16.05 -2.09
CA ILE A 81 -8.03 -16.65 -0.86
C ILE A 81 -8.73 -17.99 -1.15
N ILE A 82 -9.51 -18.03 -2.25
CA ILE A 82 -10.19 -19.25 -2.72
C ILE A 82 -9.17 -20.35 -3.02
N GLU A 83 -8.15 -20.04 -3.83
CA GLU A 83 -7.12 -20.99 -4.26
C GLU A 83 -6.29 -21.51 -3.08
N TRP A 84 -5.85 -20.62 -2.18
CA TRP A 84 -5.06 -20.98 -0.99
C TRP A 84 -5.80 -21.88 0.00
N ASN A 85 -7.12 -21.75 0.08
CA ASN A 85 -7.95 -22.49 1.04
C ASN A 85 -8.78 -23.59 0.37
N ASN A 86 -8.51 -23.91 -0.91
CA ASN A 86 -9.24 -24.92 -1.69
C ASN A 86 -10.78 -24.77 -1.63
N LEU A 87 -11.28 -23.53 -1.67
CA LEU A 87 -12.71 -23.25 -1.57
C LEU A 87 -13.42 -23.54 -2.91
N THR A 88 -14.55 -24.25 -2.87
CA THR A 88 -15.37 -24.54 -4.06
C THR A 88 -16.82 -24.06 -3.85
N PRO A 89 -17.58 -23.72 -4.90
CA PRO A 89 -19.00 -23.39 -4.74
C PRO A 89 -19.78 -24.56 -4.08
N PRO A 90 -20.71 -24.30 -3.14
CA PRO A 90 -21.23 -23.00 -2.72
C PRO A 90 -20.47 -22.36 -1.53
N HIS A 91 -19.30 -22.88 -1.14
CA HIS A 91 -18.54 -22.50 0.06
C HIS A 91 -17.88 -21.10 0.03
N TYR A 92 -18.49 -20.14 -0.67
CA TYR A 92 -18.24 -18.71 -0.47
C TYR A 92 -18.77 -18.20 0.89
N TYR A 93 -19.66 -18.99 1.51
CA TYR A 93 -20.14 -18.79 2.88
C TYR A 93 -19.11 -19.35 3.85
N LEU A 94 -18.29 -18.45 4.38
CA LEU A 94 -17.27 -18.79 5.36
C LEU A 94 -17.96 -19.01 6.71
N LYS A 95 -17.71 -20.14 7.36
CA LYS A 95 -18.25 -20.38 8.71
C LYS A 95 -17.45 -19.52 9.69
N PRO A 96 -18.11 -18.81 10.64
CA PRO A 96 -17.41 -18.12 11.71
C PRO A 96 -16.39 -19.02 12.40
N ASP A 97 -15.27 -18.44 12.83
CA ASP A 97 -14.14 -19.10 13.49
C ASP A 97 -13.34 -20.09 12.61
N THR A 98 -13.68 -20.21 11.32
CA THR A 98 -12.81 -20.89 10.36
C THR A 98 -11.52 -20.07 10.21
N ALA A 99 -10.36 -20.72 10.37
CA ALA A 99 -9.09 -20.12 10.01
C ALA A 99 -8.89 -20.20 8.50
N LEU A 100 -8.70 -19.06 7.84
CA LEU A 100 -8.19 -18.99 6.48
C LEU A 100 -6.67 -18.86 6.52
N THR A 101 -6.00 -19.73 5.79
CA THR A 101 -4.58 -19.60 5.52
C THR A 101 -4.37 -18.72 4.30
N LEU A 102 -3.60 -17.66 4.46
CA LEU A 102 -3.17 -16.80 3.38
C LEU A 102 -1.67 -16.98 3.19
N TYR A 103 -1.28 -17.30 1.96
CA TYR A 103 0.12 -17.42 1.57
C TYR A 103 0.55 -16.15 0.84
N ASP A 104 1.82 -15.79 0.87
CA ASP A 104 2.44 -14.86 -0.09
C ASP A 104 1.73 -13.51 -0.30
N LEU A 105 2.14 -12.49 0.45
CA LEU A 105 1.76 -11.11 0.14
C LEU A 105 2.59 -10.58 -1.01
N VAL A 106 1.96 -10.51 -2.19
CA VAL A 106 2.58 -10.00 -3.40
C VAL A 106 2.08 -8.59 -3.65
N TRP A 107 3.00 -7.62 -3.59
CA TRP A 107 2.74 -6.28 -4.10
C TRP A 107 3.23 -6.19 -5.53
N GLU A 108 2.32 -6.43 -6.48
CA GLU A 108 2.63 -6.30 -7.89
C GLU A 108 2.82 -4.83 -8.30
N PRO A 109 3.79 -4.53 -9.18
CA PRO A 109 3.86 -3.24 -9.85
C PRO A 109 2.59 -2.93 -10.63
N GLN A 110 2.18 -1.67 -10.62
CA GLN A 110 0.96 -1.21 -11.26
C GLN A 110 1.27 -0.09 -12.25
N LEU A 111 0.89 -0.30 -13.52
CA LEU A 111 0.87 0.75 -14.51
C LEU A 111 -0.48 1.47 -14.44
N VAL A 112 -0.48 2.72 -14.00
CA VAL A 112 -1.70 3.51 -13.74
C VAL A 112 -1.55 4.94 -14.24
N VAL A 113 -2.67 5.66 -14.31
CA VAL A 113 -2.65 7.12 -14.44
C VAL A 113 -2.47 7.73 -13.05
N ALA A 114 -1.44 8.56 -12.90
CA ALA A 114 -1.25 9.43 -11.75
C ALA A 114 -1.88 10.81 -12.01
N SER A 115 -2.33 11.46 -10.94
CA SER A 115 -2.54 12.90 -10.93
C SER A 115 -1.84 13.57 -9.76
N TRP A 116 -2.15 14.83 -9.47
CA TRP A 116 -1.67 15.52 -8.28
C TRP A 116 -2.77 16.33 -7.59
N TYR A 117 -2.58 16.56 -6.29
CA TYR A 117 -3.51 17.34 -5.46
C TYR A 117 -3.64 18.78 -5.97
N GLY A 118 -4.79 19.09 -6.58
CA GLY A 118 -5.08 20.44 -7.07
C GLY A 118 -5.11 21.51 -5.96
N PRO A 119 -5.37 22.77 -6.32
CA PRO A 119 -5.48 23.86 -5.36
C PRO A 119 -6.53 23.58 -4.25
N GLY A 120 -6.25 24.03 -3.02
CA GLY A 120 -7.20 23.96 -1.90
C GLY A 120 -7.12 22.70 -1.03
N PHE A 121 -6.13 21.84 -1.23
CA PHE A 121 -5.84 20.72 -0.31
C PHE A 121 -4.80 21.05 0.75
N HIS A 122 -3.86 21.95 0.47
CA HIS A 122 -2.81 22.35 1.41
C HIS A 122 -3.39 22.76 2.76
N GLY A 123 -2.82 22.24 3.86
CA GLY A 123 -3.29 22.50 5.21
C GLY A 123 -4.43 21.58 5.68
N LYS A 124 -4.96 20.67 4.84
CA LYS A 124 -5.97 19.70 5.26
C LYS A 124 -5.37 18.48 5.96
N LEU A 125 -6.15 17.85 6.81
CA LEU A 125 -5.79 16.61 7.48
C LEU A 125 -5.86 15.44 6.49
N MET A 126 -4.79 14.65 6.42
CA MET A 126 -4.70 13.42 5.64
C MET A 126 -5.16 12.21 6.47
N ALA A 127 -5.36 11.06 5.81
CA ALA A 127 -5.75 9.81 6.47
C ALA A 127 -4.72 9.29 7.49
N ASN A 128 -3.45 9.67 7.38
CA ASN A 128 -2.44 9.37 8.41
C ASN A 128 -2.47 10.34 9.61
N ALA A 129 -3.49 11.19 9.71
CA ALA A 129 -3.66 12.21 10.73
C ALA A 129 -2.58 13.31 10.76
N LYS A 130 -1.80 13.47 9.68
CA LYS A 130 -0.88 14.61 9.50
C LYS A 130 -1.48 15.67 8.58
N ILE A 131 -1.01 16.91 8.71
CA ILE A 131 -1.41 18.01 7.83
C ILE A 131 -0.69 17.89 6.49
N PHE A 132 -1.44 17.98 5.39
CA PHE A 132 -0.90 17.93 4.04
C PHE A 132 -0.13 19.21 3.69
N ASP A 133 1.16 19.07 3.40
CA ASP A 133 1.94 20.07 2.68
C ASP A 133 2.05 19.68 1.20
N GLN A 134 1.67 20.59 0.30
CA GLN A 134 1.78 20.36 -1.14
C GLN A 134 3.25 20.34 -1.62
N ASN A 135 4.15 20.88 -0.81
CA ASN A 135 5.59 20.94 -1.07
C ASN A 135 6.35 19.71 -0.57
N ASP A 136 5.71 18.83 0.20
CA ASP A 136 6.30 17.56 0.63
C ASP A 136 6.27 16.52 -0.49
N ILE A 137 7.11 15.47 -0.37
CA ILE A 137 7.04 14.29 -1.23
C ILE A 137 6.14 13.25 -0.57
N VAL A 138 4.85 13.30 -0.92
CA VAL A 138 3.83 12.37 -0.42
C VAL A 138 2.82 11.97 -1.50
N ALA A 139 2.09 10.86 -1.27
CA ALA A 139 1.04 10.35 -2.15
C ALA A 139 -0.22 9.87 -1.41
N ALA A 140 -1.36 9.91 -2.09
CA ALA A 140 -2.57 9.15 -1.77
C ALA A 140 -2.71 7.92 -2.66
N HIS A 141 -3.10 6.81 -2.05
CA HIS A 141 -3.49 5.60 -2.77
C HIS A 141 -4.69 4.95 -2.08
N MET A 142 -5.56 4.29 -2.85
CA MET A 142 -6.78 3.69 -2.31
C MET A 142 -6.50 2.57 -1.30
N TYR A 143 -5.53 1.71 -1.63
CA TYR A 143 -5.36 0.41 -0.99
C TYR A 143 -3.98 0.12 -0.38
N LEU A 144 -2.97 0.94 -0.65
CA LEU A 144 -1.64 0.65 -0.13
C LEU A 144 -1.57 1.12 1.34
N PRO A 145 -0.84 0.40 2.21
CA PRO A 145 -0.70 0.78 3.62
C PRO A 145 -0.23 2.23 3.77
N LEU A 146 -0.79 2.96 4.74
CA LEU A 146 -0.22 4.26 5.11
C LEU A 146 1.19 4.03 5.67
N GLY A 147 2.14 4.88 5.31
CA GLY A 147 3.56 4.76 5.67
C GLY A 147 4.39 3.92 4.69
N MET A 148 3.77 3.04 3.91
CA MET A 148 4.50 2.26 2.89
C MET A 148 5.10 3.21 1.85
N LYS A 149 6.37 2.99 1.50
CA LYS A 149 6.99 3.65 0.34
C LYS A 149 6.64 2.91 -0.93
N VAL A 150 6.53 3.67 -2.01
CA VAL A 150 6.47 3.15 -3.37
C VAL A 150 7.50 3.88 -4.20
N ARG A 151 8.15 3.19 -5.14
CA ARG A 151 8.84 3.84 -6.24
C ARG A 151 7.81 4.18 -7.31
N VAL A 152 7.76 5.45 -7.69
CA VAL A 152 6.92 5.92 -8.79
C VAL A 152 7.84 6.32 -9.93
N THR A 153 7.65 5.72 -11.10
CA THR A 153 8.41 6.02 -12.31
C THR A 153 7.45 6.60 -13.35
N ASN A 154 7.73 7.82 -13.83
CA ASN A 154 7.03 8.36 -14.99
C ASN A 154 7.55 7.65 -16.24
N VAL A 155 6.68 6.91 -16.92
CA VAL A 155 7.08 6.05 -18.04
C VAL A 155 7.45 6.82 -19.30
N GLU A 156 7.07 8.09 -19.41
CA GLU A 156 7.36 8.93 -20.58
C GLU A 156 8.78 9.48 -20.56
N ASN A 157 9.33 9.75 -19.37
CA ASN A 157 10.66 10.36 -19.20
C ASN A 157 11.65 9.52 -18.40
N GLY A 158 11.20 8.41 -17.81
CA GLY A 158 12.03 7.49 -17.03
C GLY A 158 12.43 8.00 -15.63
N ILE A 159 11.98 9.19 -15.22
CA ILE A 159 12.30 9.75 -13.91
C ILE A 159 11.52 8.98 -12.84
N SER A 160 12.21 8.60 -11.76
CA SER A 160 11.60 7.91 -10.62
C SER A 160 11.91 8.57 -9.28
N ILE A 161 10.99 8.42 -8.34
CA ILE A 161 11.14 8.86 -6.94
C ILE A 161 10.51 7.84 -6.00
N GLU A 162 11.01 7.76 -4.77
CA GLU A 162 10.33 7.03 -3.69
C GLU A 162 9.40 7.97 -2.93
N VAL A 163 8.16 7.54 -2.71
CA VAL A 163 7.12 8.35 -2.10
C VAL A 163 6.36 7.53 -1.06
N PRO A 164 6.20 8.02 0.18
CA PRO A 164 5.33 7.37 1.16
C PRO A 164 3.85 7.59 0.81
N ILE A 165 3.04 6.55 1.02
CA ILE A 165 1.59 6.64 0.99
C ILE A 165 1.14 7.25 2.33
N THR A 166 0.53 8.43 2.30
CA THR A 166 0.17 9.19 3.51
C THR A 166 -1.32 9.50 3.60
N ASP A 167 -2.05 9.28 2.51
CA ASP A 167 -3.45 9.63 2.44
C ASP A 167 -4.25 8.60 1.62
N ARG A 168 -5.57 8.78 1.62
CA ARG A 168 -6.54 8.02 0.86
C ARG A 168 -7.22 8.95 -0.14
N GLY A 169 -7.59 8.40 -1.28
CA GLY A 169 -8.52 9.09 -2.17
C GLY A 169 -9.45 8.13 -2.86
N ASN A 170 -10.44 8.67 -3.56
CA ASN A 170 -11.48 7.90 -4.22
C ASN A 170 -11.36 8.11 -5.73
N PHE A 171 -10.49 7.33 -6.36
CA PHE A 171 -10.04 7.59 -7.73
C PHE A 171 -10.54 6.59 -8.76
N GLU A 172 -11.29 5.56 -8.34
CA GLU A 172 -11.90 4.56 -9.22
C GLU A 172 -12.80 5.18 -10.29
N LYS A 173 -13.51 6.27 -9.95
CA LYS A 173 -14.40 6.98 -10.89
C LYS A 173 -13.66 7.65 -12.05
N TYR A 174 -12.35 7.83 -11.94
CA TYR A 174 -11.55 8.61 -12.88
C TYR A 174 -10.43 7.78 -13.54
N GLU A 175 -10.42 6.46 -13.35
CA GLU A 175 -9.39 5.56 -13.88
C GLU A 175 -7.96 5.95 -13.46
N ARG A 176 -7.81 6.56 -12.28
CA ARG A 176 -6.50 6.94 -11.70
C ARG A 176 -6.13 6.02 -10.55
N GLY A 177 -4.85 5.73 -10.41
CA GLY A 177 -4.34 4.83 -9.36
C GLY A 177 -3.68 5.54 -8.18
N ILE A 178 -3.12 6.73 -8.39
CA ILE A 178 -2.37 7.47 -7.37
C ILE A 178 -2.51 8.99 -7.57
N ASP A 179 -2.66 9.73 -6.47
CA ASP A 179 -2.58 11.19 -6.48
C ASP A 179 -1.35 11.62 -5.68
N LEU A 180 -0.44 12.33 -6.33
CA LEU A 180 0.81 12.78 -5.74
C LEU A 180 0.70 14.24 -5.25
N SER A 181 1.54 14.60 -4.30
CA SER A 181 1.79 16.01 -3.96
C SER A 181 2.23 16.83 -5.19
N LYS A 182 2.01 18.15 -5.13
CA LYS A 182 2.46 19.07 -6.17
C LYS A 182 3.97 18.99 -6.38
N GLN A 183 4.74 18.85 -5.29
CA GLN A 183 6.19 18.72 -5.39
C GLN A 183 6.61 17.41 -6.05
N ALA A 184 6.03 16.27 -5.68
CA ALA A 184 6.33 14.99 -6.34
C ALA A 184 6.01 15.04 -7.85
N ALA A 185 4.88 15.65 -8.23
CA ALA A 185 4.51 15.81 -9.64
C ALA A 185 5.46 16.72 -10.43
N LYS A 186 6.06 17.74 -9.78
CA LYS A 186 7.10 18.57 -10.38
C LYS A 186 8.38 17.76 -10.61
N VAL A 187 8.82 16.98 -9.62
CA VAL A 187 10.03 16.16 -9.73
C VAL A 187 9.87 15.11 -10.83
N LEU A 188 8.71 14.46 -10.91
CA LEU A 188 8.38 13.48 -11.95
C LEU A 188 8.09 14.12 -13.33
N GLY A 189 8.09 15.45 -13.43
CA GLY A 189 7.99 16.18 -14.69
C GLY A 189 6.60 16.21 -15.33
N TYR A 190 5.52 16.03 -14.57
CA TYR A 190 4.15 16.05 -15.13
C TYR A 190 3.19 17.07 -14.50
N HIS A 191 3.67 17.90 -13.56
CA HIS A 191 2.87 18.94 -12.90
C HIS A 191 1.99 19.76 -13.87
N ASN A 192 2.57 20.23 -14.99
CA ASN A 192 1.87 21.08 -15.95
C ASN A 192 0.81 20.33 -16.77
N SER A 193 1.04 19.04 -17.04
CA SER A 193 0.09 18.18 -17.75
C SER A 193 -1.08 17.74 -16.87
N GLY A 194 -0.95 17.88 -15.55
CA GLY A 194 -1.95 17.46 -14.56
C GLY A 194 -1.92 15.97 -14.25
N THR A 195 -1.68 15.14 -15.27
CA THR A 195 -1.62 13.68 -15.16
C THR A 195 -0.44 13.09 -15.92
N ALA A 196 -0.04 11.86 -15.57
CA ALA A 196 0.93 11.07 -16.31
C ALA A 196 0.65 9.57 -16.17
N LYS A 197 1.09 8.77 -17.13
CA LYS A 197 1.21 7.32 -16.92
C LYS A 197 2.43 7.06 -16.04
N VAL A 198 2.23 6.31 -14.96
CA VAL A 198 3.31 5.96 -14.04
C VAL A 198 3.29 4.46 -13.74
N LEU A 199 4.48 3.93 -13.53
CA LEU A 199 4.68 2.64 -12.90
C LEU A 199 4.85 2.87 -11.40
N ILE A 200 4.04 2.17 -10.59
CA ILE A 200 4.15 2.16 -9.13
C ILE A 200 4.71 0.80 -8.72
N GLU A 201 5.87 0.79 -8.06
CA GLU A 201 6.51 -0.39 -7.51
C GLU A 201 6.50 -0.28 -5.98
N PRO A 202 5.71 -1.09 -5.27
CA PRO A 202 5.67 -1.03 -3.81
C PRO A 202 6.99 -1.48 -3.17
N LEU A 203 7.42 -0.74 -2.16
CA LEU A 203 8.65 -0.98 -1.40
C LEU A 203 8.28 -1.30 0.05
N PRO A 204 7.87 -2.55 0.37
CA PRO A 204 7.58 -2.94 1.73
C PRO A 204 8.85 -2.82 2.58
N SER A 205 8.80 -1.97 3.61
CA SER A 205 9.78 -1.95 4.68
C SER A 205 9.31 -2.90 5.78
N LEU A 206 10.10 -3.92 6.10
CA LEU A 206 9.91 -4.76 7.28
C LEU A 206 10.54 -4.10 8.52
#